data_AF-A0A7S0ECT7-F1
#
_entry.id   AF-A0A7S0ECT7-F1
#
_cell.length_a   1.000
_cell.length_b   1.000
_cell.length_c   1.000
_cell.angle_alpha   90.00
_cell.angle_beta   90.00
_cell.angle_gamma   90.00
#
_symmetry.space_group_name_H-M   'P 1'
#
loop_
_entity.id
_entity.type
_entity.pdbx_description
1 polymer ?
#
loop_
_entity_poly.entity_id
_entity_poly.type
_entity_poly.pdbx_seq_one_letter_code
_entity_poly.pdbx_strand_id
1 'polypeptide(L)'
;MAALLMGAQLVSSYMMSTPAGGVQLHQQRHAEPAMAVTKVSRRKAALDTQVDREKLYEPVEAISIIKKTSTAKFTETIELHANLNLDPKYNDQQIRTTVSLPAGTGKTVRVAVLAEGPAADAALAAGADIVGMAELIETISAGQLDFDVLLATPPAMPKLAKLGKVLGPQGLMPSPK
;
A
#
# COMPACT_ATOMS: atom_id res chain seq x y z
N MET A 1 -28.17 -38.22 12.82
CA MET A 1 -27.38 -39.40 12.41
C MET A 1 -26.12 -38.85 11.73
N ALA A 2 -24.99 -38.63 12.40
CA ALA A 2 -24.32 -39.35 13.49
C ALA A 2 -23.72 -40.71 13.04
N ALA A 3 -22.42 -40.68 12.75
CA ALA A 3 -21.53 -41.83 12.71
C ALA A 3 -20.11 -41.37 13.12
N LEU A 4 -19.69 -41.83 14.31
CA LEU A 4 -18.35 -42.27 14.78
C LEU A 4 -17.11 -41.60 14.15
N LEU A 5 -16.19 -40.90 14.85
CA LEU A 5 -15.72 -40.94 16.26
C LEU A 5 -14.89 -42.19 16.65
N MET A 6 -13.65 -41.93 17.12
CA MET A 6 -12.64 -42.86 17.72
C MET A 6 -11.98 -43.85 16.74
N GLY A 7 -10.68 -44.17 16.81
CA GLY A 7 -9.61 -43.74 17.71
C GLY A 7 -8.65 -44.91 18.01
N ALA A 8 -7.32 -44.74 17.89
CA ALA A 8 -6.33 -45.73 18.32
C ALA A 8 -4.94 -45.12 18.58
N GLN A 9 -4.48 -45.20 19.82
CA GLN A 9 -3.09 -44.93 20.23
C GLN A 9 -2.24 -46.21 20.13
N LEU A 10 -0.91 -46.03 20.07
CA LEU A 10 0.21 -46.95 20.41
C LEU A 10 -0.10 -48.44 20.72
N VAL A 11 0.72 -49.38 20.19
CA VAL A 11 1.80 -50.06 20.98
C VAL A 11 2.87 -50.75 20.10
N SER A 12 4.07 -50.92 20.68
CA SER A 12 5.03 -52.06 20.59
C SER A 12 5.63 -52.58 19.26
N SER A 13 6.86 -52.14 19.00
CA SER A 13 8.10 -52.95 19.01
C SER A 13 8.11 -54.41 18.51
N TYR A 14 8.74 -54.64 17.34
CA TYR A 14 9.60 -55.80 16.98
C TYR A 14 10.29 -55.50 15.61
N MET A 15 11.53 -55.89 15.27
CA MET A 15 12.64 -56.42 16.08
C MET A 15 14.03 -56.04 15.45
N MET A 16 15.06 -56.90 15.58
CA MET A 16 16.48 -56.67 15.24
C MET A 16 16.89 -57.04 13.80
N SER A 17 17.72 -56.20 13.15
CA SER A 17 18.92 -56.64 12.40
C SER A 17 19.91 -55.48 12.18
N THR A 18 21.21 -55.76 12.34
CA THR A 18 22.36 -54.85 12.16
C THR A 18 23.40 -55.53 11.24
N PRO A 19 24.51 -54.88 10.84
CA PRO A 19 24.69 -53.49 10.37
C PRO A 19 25.53 -53.41 9.06
N ALA A 20 25.46 -52.31 8.30
CA ALA A 20 26.51 -51.95 7.31
C ALA A 20 26.51 -50.44 7.02
N GLY A 21 27.71 -49.87 6.80
CA GLY A 21 27.96 -48.42 6.76
C GLY A 21 27.26 -47.62 5.65
N GLY A 22 27.02 -46.34 5.94
CA GLY A 22 26.45 -45.39 4.97
C GLY A 22 26.36 -43.97 5.52
N VAL A 23 27.37 -43.16 5.21
CA VAL A 23 27.38 -41.68 5.13
C VAL A 23 26.52 -40.90 6.16
N GLN A 24 27.20 -40.23 7.08
CA GLN A 24 26.57 -39.31 8.04
C GLN A 24 26.16 -38.01 7.35
N LEU A 25 24.98 -38.02 6.72
CA LEU A 25 24.35 -36.84 6.13
C LEU A 25 24.15 -35.80 7.24
N HIS A 26 24.84 -34.67 7.12
CA HIS A 26 24.59 -33.48 7.92
C HIS A 26 23.20 -32.93 7.57
N GLN A 27 22.18 -33.48 8.20
CA GLN A 27 20.82 -33.01 8.07
C GLN A 27 20.71 -31.67 8.79
N GLN A 28 21.06 -30.59 8.08
CA GLN A 28 20.78 -29.23 8.47
C GLN A 28 19.26 -29.08 8.60
N ARG A 29 18.77 -29.31 9.82
CA ARG A 29 17.40 -28.94 10.21
C ARG A 29 17.32 -27.42 10.08
N HIS A 30 16.83 -26.95 8.93
CA HIS A 30 16.26 -25.61 8.83
C HIS A 30 15.15 -25.53 9.87
N ALA A 31 15.47 -24.93 11.02
CA ALA A 31 14.47 -24.60 12.01
C ALA A 31 13.52 -23.59 11.36
N GLU A 32 12.22 -23.89 11.37
CA GLU A 32 11.22 -22.84 11.18
C GLU A 32 11.53 -21.72 12.18
N PRO A 33 11.59 -20.45 11.75
CA PRO A 33 11.79 -19.35 12.67
C PRO A 33 10.55 -19.28 13.57
N ALA A 34 10.72 -19.67 14.84
CA ALA A 34 9.67 -19.62 15.84
C ALA A 34 9.06 -18.21 15.84
N MET A 35 7.75 -18.12 15.57
CA MET A 35 7.07 -16.84 15.44
C MET A 35 7.23 -16.03 16.73
N ALA A 36 8.03 -14.97 16.67
CA ALA A 36 8.20 -14.06 17.78
C ALA A 36 6.85 -13.43 18.12
N VAL A 37 6.28 -13.82 19.27
CA VAL A 37 4.97 -13.34 19.75
C VAL A 37 5.08 -11.84 20.04
N THR A 38 4.81 -11.06 19.01
CA THR A 38 4.99 -9.61 19.02
C THR A 38 3.91 -9.00 19.90
N LYS A 39 4.34 -8.33 20.98
CA LYS A 39 3.43 -7.79 22.01
C LYS A 39 2.38 -6.86 21.39
N VAL A 40 1.14 -7.35 21.31
CA VAL A 40 0.02 -6.62 20.72
C VAL A 40 -0.28 -5.37 21.55
N SER A 41 -0.46 -4.22 20.89
CA SER A 41 -0.82 -2.97 21.55
C SER A 41 -2.27 -3.01 22.07
N ARG A 42 -2.56 -2.32 23.18
CA ARG A 42 -3.92 -2.30 23.78
C ARG A 42 -4.99 -1.89 22.76
N ARG A 43 -4.69 -0.92 21.89
CA ARG A 43 -5.57 -0.49 20.80
C ARG A 43 -5.83 -1.63 19.80
N LYS A 44 -4.78 -2.32 19.33
CA LYS A 44 -4.94 -3.42 18.38
C LYS A 44 -5.76 -4.57 18.98
N ALA A 45 -5.47 -4.96 20.23
CA ALA A 45 -6.22 -6.02 20.93
C ALA A 45 -7.73 -5.72 21.04
N ALA A 46 -8.12 -4.47 21.29
CA ALA A 46 -9.52 -4.05 21.37
C ALA A 46 -10.23 -3.93 20.00
N LEU A 47 -9.48 -3.95 18.89
CA LEU A 47 -10.00 -3.97 17.52
C LEU A 47 -10.07 -5.41 16.99
N ASP A 48 -9.08 -6.26 17.30
CA ASP A 48 -9.07 -7.68 16.97
C ASP A 48 -10.30 -8.42 17.58
N THR A 49 -10.88 -7.94 18.69
CA THR A 49 -12.13 -8.50 19.26
C THR A 49 -13.41 -8.10 18.52
N GLN A 50 -13.34 -7.16 17.57
CA GLN A 50 -14.50 -6.66 16.81
C GLN A 50 -14.59 -7.27 15.41
N VAL A 51 -13.59 -8.07 15.01
CA VAL A 51 -13.48 -8.69 13.68
C VAL A 51 -13.22 -10.18 13.86
N ASP A 52 -14.14 -11.00 13.36
CA ASP A 52 -13.93 -12.44 13.24
C ASP A 52 -13.09 -12.73 11.98
N ARG A 53 -12.08 -13.59 12.10
CA ARG A 53 -11.17 -13.94 11.00
C ARG A 53 -11.62 -15.17 10.21
N GLU A 54 -12.54 -15.95 10.76
CA GLU A 54 -13.11 -17.14 10.11
C GLU A 54 -14.41 -16.82 9.38
N LYS A 55 -15.11 -15.74 9.78
CA LYS A 55 -16.30 -15.25 9.07
C LYS A 55 -15.94 -14.55 7.76
N LEU A 56 -16.59 -14.97 6.66
CA LEU A 56 -16.67 -14.18 5.44
C LEU A 56 -17.72 -13.07 5.57
N TYR A 57 -17.32 -11.84 5.30
CA TYR A 57 -18.18 -10.65 5.36
C TYR A 57 -18.61 -10.20 3.97
N GLU A 58 -19.89 -9.88 3.81
CA GLU A 58 -20.37 -9.18 2.62
C GLU A 58 -19.79 -7.75 2.55
N PRO A 59 -19.54 -7.17 1.35
CA PRO A 59 -18.85 -5.89 1.22
C PRO A 59 -19.48 -4.74 2.02
N VAL A 60 -20.81 -4.69 2.11
CA VAL A 60 -21.54 -3.66 2.87
C VAL A 60 -21.40 -3.85 4.40
N GLU A 61 -21.33 -5.09 4.86
CA GLU A 61 -21.07 -5.40 6.27
C GLU A 61 -19.63 -5.03 6.64
N ALA A 62 -18.66 -5.40 5.80
CA ALA A 62 -17.25 -5.08 5.96
C ALA A 62 -16.99 -3.56 6.05
N ILE A 63 -17.56 -2.77 5.13
CA ILE A 63 -17.45 -1.29 5.16
C ILE A 63 -18.02 -0.72 6.48
N SER A 64 -19.11 -1.30 6.98
CA SER A 64 -19.76 -0.86 8.22
C SER A 64 -18.94 -1.20 9.48
N ILE A 65 -18.16 -2.29 9.44
CA ILE A 65 -17.20 -2.66 10.50
C ILE A 65 -15.98 -1.76 10.44
N ILE A 66 -15.39 -1.54 9.26
CA ILE A 66 -14.22 -0.66 9.06
C ILE A 66 -14.46 0.73 9.63
N LYS A 67 -15.65 1.31 9.41
CA LYS A 67 -16.05 2.62 9.97
C LYS A 67 -16.14 2.64 11.50
N LYS A 68 -16.36 1.50 12.17
CA LYS A 68 -16.39 1.38 13.65
C LYS A 68 -14.99 1.14 14.22
N THR A 69 -14.12 0.44 13.49
CA THR A 69 -12.73 0.18 13.91
C THR A 69 -11.79 1.35 13.63
N SER A 70 -12.20 2.28 12.77
CA SER A 70 -11.53 3.57 12.54
C SER A 70 -11.49 4.38 13.83
N THR A 71 -10.30 4.59 14.39
CA THR A 71 -10.10 5.18 15.73
C THR A 71 -9.06 6.30 15.77
N ALA A 72 -8.44 6.64 14.64
CA ALA A 72 -7.61 7.81 14.51
C ALA A 72 -8.43 9.11 14.49
N LYS A 73 -7.75 10.23 14.77
CA LYS A 73 -8.34 11.58 14.76
C LYS A 73 -8.31 12.26 13.38
N PHE A 74 -7.79 11.58 12.37
CA PHE A 74 -7.62 12.08 11.00
C PHE A 74 -8.34 11.14 10.02
N THR A 75 -8.53 11.59 8.78
CA THR A 75 -9.15 10.77 7.72
C THR A 75 -8.29 9.55 7.40
N GLU A 76 -8.71 8.38 7.89
CA GLU A 76 -8.03 7.09 7.62
C GLU A 76 -8.18 6.67 6.15
N THR A 77 -7.21 5.91 5.65
CA THR A 77 -7.23 5.30 4.31
C THR A 77 -7.64 3.84 4.45
N ILE A 78 -8.52 3.37 3.57
CA ILE A 78 -8.91 1.96 3.48
C ILE A 78 -8.05 1.29 2.41
N GLU A 79 -7.39 0.18 2.77
CA GLU A 79 -6.61 -0.65 1.85
C GLU A 79 -7.32 -1.99 1.60
N LEU A 80 -7.18 -2.52 0.38
CA LEU A 80 -7.66 -3.84 -0.01
C LEU A 80 -6.45 -4.74 -0.29
N HIS A 81 -6.26 -5.76 0.54
CA HIS A 81 -5.24 -6.79 0.30
C HIS A 81 -5.88 -8.00 -0.37
N ALA A 82 -5.46 -8.30 -1.59
CA ALA A 82 -5.82 -9.53 -2.29
C ALA A 82 -4.57 -10.43 -2.39
N ASN A 83 -4.66 -11.66 -1.90
CA ASN A 83 -3.63 -12.66 -2.17
C ASN A 83 -3.90 -13.27 -3.54
N LEU A 84 -2.99 -13.06 -4.49
CA LEU A 84 -3.09 -13.57 -5.86
C LEU A 84 -2.12 -14.73 -6.02
N ASN A 85 -2.57 -15.83 -6.62
CA ASN A 85 -1.75 -17.03 -6.84
C ASN A 85 -0.84 -16.86 -8.07
N LEU A 86 0.06 -15.87 -8.00
CA LEU A 86 1.02 -15.46 -9.04
C LEU A 86 2.44 -15.63 -8.51
N ASP A 87 3.37 -16.15 -9.31
CA ASP A 87 4.80 -16.20 -8.93
C ASP A 87 5.52 -14.94 -9.46
N PRO A 88 5.94 -14.01 -8.57
CA PRO A 88 6.57 -12.75 -8.96
C PRO A 88 7.99 -12.90 -9.55
N LYS A 89 8.54 -14.11 -9.62
CA LYS A 89 9.80 -14.38 -10.35
C LYS A 89 9.63 -14.28 -11.87
N TYR A 90 8.41 -14.51 -12.37
CA TYR A 90 8.09 -14.52 -13.80
C TYR A 90 7.46 -13.19 -14.20
N ASN A 91 8.05 -12.52 -15.20
CA ASN A 91 7.69 -11.15 -15.57
C ASN A 91 6.26 -11.03 -16.12
N ASP A 92 5.82 -12.05 -16.85
CA ASP A 92 4.47 -12.22 -17.41
C ASP A 92 3.37 -12.38 -16.35
N GLN A 93 3.73 -12.77 -15.12
CA GLN A 93 2.80 -12.88 -13.99
C GLN A 93 2.76 -11.60 -13.13
N GLN A 94 3.57 -10.58 -13.44
CA GLN A 94 3.57 -9.33 -12.67
C GLN A 94 2.46 -8.39 -13.13
N ILE A 95 1.46 -8.16 -12.26
CA ILE A 95 0.39 -7.19 -12.53
C ILE A 95 0.83 -5.78 -12.13
N ARG A 96 0.76 -4.85 -13.09
CA ARG A 96 0.87 -3.39 -12.87
C ARG A 96 -0.18 -2.68 -13.73
N THR A 97 -1.20 -2.13 -13.08
CA THR A 97 -2.36 -1.49 -13.73
C THR A 97 -2.79 -0.27 -12.93
N THR A 98 -3.32 0.75 -13.61
CA THR A 98 -4.04 1.87 -13.02
C THR A 98 -5.55 1.61 -13.06
N VAL A 99 -6.26 1.97 -11.99
CA VAL A 99 -7.72 1.82 -11.92
C VAL A 99 -8.33 3.17 -11.55
N SER A 100 -9.23 3.67 -12.38
CA SER A 100 -10.03 4.86 -12.07
C SER A 100 -11.22 4.46 -11.21
N LEU A 101 -11.26 4.92 -9.96
CA LEU A 101 -12.38 4.66 -9.06
C LEU A 101 -13.58 5.55 -9.42
N PRO A 102 -14.81 5.03 -9.53
CA PRO A 102 -15.98 5.82 -9.94
C PRO A 102 -16.31 7.01 -9.04
N ALA A 103 -15.97 6.94 -7.75
CA ALA A 103 -16.13 8.02 -6.77
C ALA A 103 -14.79 8.76 -6.46
N GLY A 104 -13.74 8.50 -7.24
CA GLY A 104 -12.38 8.96 -6.96
C GLY A 104 -11.82 8.40 -5.65
N THR A 105 -10.81 9.09 -5.10
CA THR A 105 -10.18 8.76 -3.80
C THR A 105 -10.78 9.54 -2.63
N GLY A 106 -11.84 10.32 -2.85
CA GLY A 106 -12.45 11.21 -1.86
C GLY A 106 -11.60 12.43 -1.47
N LYS A 107 -10.39 12.57 -2.03
CA LYS A 107 -9.54 13.76 -1.87
C LYS A 107 -9.73 14.66 -3.08
N THR A 108 -10.16 15.90 -2.86
CA THR A 108 -10.05 16.97 -3.87
C THR A 108 -8.58 17.32 -3.98
N VAL A 109 -7.95 17.01 -5.11
CA VAL A 109 -6.55 17.32 -5.39
C VAL A 109 -6.52 18.64 -6.15
N ARG A 110 -5.97 19.69 -5.55
CA ARG A 110 -5.75 20.97 -6.24
C ARG A 110 -4.51 20.87 -7.11
N VAL A 111 -4.63 21.18 -8.40
CA VAL A 111 -3.56 21.05 -9.39
C VAL A 111 -3.09 22.43 -9.85
N ALA A 112 -1.82 22.73 -9.61
CA ALA A 112 -1.14 23.89 -10.15
C ALA A 112 -0.27 23.49 -11.36
N VAL A 113 -0.27 24.31 -12.42
CA VAL A 113 0.49 24.03 -13.66
C VAL A 113 1.39 25.21 -14.03
N LEU A 114 2.70 24.93 -14.13
CA LEU A 114 3.72 25.85 -14.61
C LEU A 114 3.89 25.75 -16.13
N ALA A 115 3.25 26.68 -16.83
CA ALA A 115 3.17 26.75 -18.29
C ALA A 115 3.09 28.19 -18.81
N GLU A 116 3.55 28.41 -20.04
CA GLU A 116 3.43 29.68 -20.78
C GLU A 116 2.79 29.40 -22.15
N GLY A 117 2.03 30.38 -22.68
CA GLY A 117 1.42 30.31 -24.01
C GLY A 117 0.43 29.15 -24.18
N PRO A 118 0.44 28.42 -25.31
CA PRO A 118 -0.63 27.46 -25.66
C PRO A 118 -0.72 26.26 -24.69
N ALA A 119 0.34 25.98 -23.92
CA ALA A 119 0.31 24.96 -22.87
C ALA A 119 -0.47 25.41 -21.62
N ALA A 120 -0.54 26.72 -21.36
CA ALA A 120 -1.36 27.27 -20.29
C ALA A 120 -2.86 27.19 -20.64
N ASP A 121 -3.23 27.54 -21.87
CA ASP A 121 -4.61 27.42 -22.36
C ASP A 121 -5.10 25.96 -22.33
N ALA A 122 -4.24 25.03 -22.74
CA ALA A 122 -4.52 23.59 -22.66
C ALA A 122 -4.69 23.09 -21.21
N ALA A 123 -3.91 23.61 -20.26
CA ALA A 123 -4.04 23.26 -18.85
C ALA A 123 -5.34 23.79 -18.22
N LEU A 124 -5.73 25.03 -18.54
CA LEU A 124 -7.02 25.60 -18.13
C LEU A 124 -8.20 24.81 -18.72
N ALA A 125 -8.13 24.45 -20.01
CA ALA A 125 -9.14 23.63 -20.67
C ALA A 125 -9.23 22.19 -20.10
N ALA A 126 -8.12 21.66 -19.56
CA ALA A 126 -8.08 20.37 -18.89
C ALA A 126 -8.59 20.41 -17.42
N GLY A 127 -8.94 21.59 -16.90
CA GLY A 127 -9.47 21.75 -15.54
C GLY A 127 -8.42 21.90 -14.44
N ALA A 128 -7.25 22.46 -14.73
CA ALA A 128 -6.29 22.86 -13.70
C ALA A 128 -6.81 24.06 -12.88
N ASP A 129 -6.66 24.01 -11.55
CA ASP A 129 -7.13 25.06 -10.64
C ASP A 129 -6.30 26.36 -10.75
N ILE A 130 -4.99 26.23 -10.95
CA ILE A 130 -4.04 27.36 -10.99
C ILE A 130 -3.08 27.15 -12.16
N VAL A 131 -2.97 28.14 -13.04
CA VAL A 131 -2.05 28.10 -14.18
C VAL A 131 -1.29 29.42 -14.28
N GLY A 132 0.03 29.35 -14.48
CA GLY A 132 0.88 30.54 -14.67
C GLY A 132 2.35 30.17 -14.80
N MET A 133 3.23 31.17 -14.80
CA MET A 133 4.68 30.92 -14.68
C MET A 133 5.38 31.89 -13.73
N ALA A 134 5.74 33.10 -14.17
CA ALA A 134 6.59 34.00 -13.37
C ALA A 134 5.93 34.37 -12.03
N GLU A 135 4.68 34.84 -12.07
CA GLU A 135 3.89 35.22 -10.89
C GLU A 135 3.70 34.02 -9.93
N LEU A 136 3.34 32.85 -10.46
CA LEU A 136 3.16 31.63 -9.66
C LEU A 136 4.47 31.17 -9.01
N ILE A 137 5.61 31.33 -9.68
CA ILE A 137 6.94 31.06 -9.11
C ILE A 137 7.24 32.00 -7.93
N GLU A 138 6.87 33.28 -8.02
CA GLU A 138 7.04 34.23 -6.92
C GLU A 138 6.13 33.91 -5.73
N THR A 139 4.85 33.60 -5.97
CA THR A 139 3.89 33.12 -4.96
C THR A 139 4.40 31.87 -4.23
N ILE A 140 4.90 30.86 -4.97
CA ILE A 140 5.47 29.64 -4.38
C ILE A 140 6.76 29.97 -3.60
N SER A 141 7.61 30.87 -4.12
CA SER A 141 8.82 31.31 -3.42
C SER A 141 8.54 32.10 -2.14
N ALA A 142 7.37 32.75 -2.05
CA ALA A 142 6.88 33.41 -0.83
C ALA A 142 6.28 32.41 0.19
N GLY A 143 6.16 31.12 -0.16
CA GLY A 143 5.68 30.06 0.72
C GLY A 143 4.17 29.80 0.65
N GLN A 144 3.45 30.41 -0.29
CA GLN A 144 2.03 30.10 -0.54
C GLN A 144 1.94 28.82 -1.40
N LEU A 145 1.53 27.71 -0.75
CA LEU A 145 1.40 26.38 -1.34
C LEU A 145 -0.06 25.92 -1.28
N ASP A 146 -0.90 26.51 -2.11
CA ASP A 146 -2.34 26.23 -2.19
C ASP A 146 -2.71 25.16 -3.23
N PHE A 147 -1.84 24.15 -3.39
CA PHE A 147 -2.02 23.03 -4.31
C PHE A 147 -1.40 21.74 -3.74
N ASP A 148 -1.95 20.60 -4.16
CA ASP A 148 -1.53 19.25 -3.76
C ASP A 148 -0.61 18.60 -4.80
N VAL A 149 -0.69 19.05 -6.06
CA VAL A 149 0.15 18.59 -7.17
C VAL A 149 0.61 19.79 -7.99
N LEU A 150 1.92 19.86 -8.25
CA LEU A 150 2.52 20.80 -9.20
C LEU A 150 2.93 20.05 -10.47
N LEU A 151 2.38 20.46 -11.61
CA LEU A 151 2.83 20.03 -12.93
C LEU A 151 3.66 21.14 -13.57
N ALA A 152 4.61 20.78 -14.41
CA ALA A 152 5.47 21.74 -15.10
C ALA A 152 5.76 21.28 -16.53
N THR A 153 5.68 22.21 -17.47
CA THR A 153 6.15 21.96 -18.84
C THR A 153 7.68 21.84 -18.88
N PRO A 154 8.28 21.08 -19.82
CA PRO A 154 9.74 21.00 -19.95
C PRO A 154 10.49 22.34 -19.96
N PRO A 155 10.04 23.41 -20.66
CA PRO A 155 10.69 24.73 -20.58
C PRO A 155 10.55 25.44 -19.22
N ALA A 156 9.63 25.03 -18.35
CA ALA A 156 9.49 25.57 -16.99
C ALA A 156 10.51 25.00 -16.00
N MET A 157 11.00 23.77 -16.24
CA MET A 157 11.88 23.03 -15.32
C MET A 157 13.14 23.80 -14.87
N PRO A 158 13.85 24.56 -15.74
CA PRO A 158 15.01 25.35 -15.31
C PRO A 158 14.68 26.47 -14.32
N LYS A 159 13.47 27.06 -14.42
CA LYS A 159 13.01 28.09 -13.48
C LYS A 159 12.64 27.45 -12.13
N LEU A 160 12.12 26.22 -12.16
CA LEU A 160 11.66 25.43 -11.01
C LEU A 160 12.80 25.02 -10.06
N ALA A 161 14.03 24.88 -10.55
CA ALA A 161 15.21 24.59 -9.72
C ALA A 161 15.41 25.58 -8.56
N LYS A 162 14.99 26.84 -8.70
CA LYS A 162 15.04 27.86 -7.62
C LYS A 162 14.07 27.54 -6.47
N LEU A 163 12.95 26.88 -6.77
CA LEU A 163 11.89 26.52 -5.82
C LEU A 163 12.16 25.22 -5.07
N GLY A 164 13.21 24.46 -5.43
CA GLY A 164 13.53 23.18 -4.81
C GLY A 164 13.72 23.23 -3.29
N LYS A 165 14.11 24.39 -2.73
CA LYS A 165 14.19 24.61 -1.26
C LYS A 165 12.83 24.60 -0.57
N VAL A 166 11.76 25.00 -1.26
CA VAL A 166 10.39 25.09 -0.73
C VAL A 166 9.60 23.82 -1.07
N LEU A 167 9.65 23.40 -2.34
CA LEU A 167 8.88 22.25 -2.86
C LEU A 167 9.49 20.90 -2.47
N GLY A 168 10.82 20.83 -2.32
CA GLY A 168 11.55 19.61 -1.97
C GLY A 168 11.09 18.95 -0.65
N PRO A 169 11.10 19.64 0.51
CA PRO A 169 10.67 19.05 1.78
C PRO A 169 9.17 18.70 1.83
N GLN A 170 8.35 19.30 0.95
CA GLN A 170 6.91 19.00 0.85
C GLN A 170 6.60 17.87 -0.16
N GLY A 171 7.59 17.37 -0.91
CA GLY A 171 7.39 16.36 -1.94
C GLY A 171 6.65 16.85 -3.19
N LEU A 172 6.44 18.16 -3.35
CA LEU A 172 5.66 18.79 -4.43
C LEU A 172 6.50 19.10 -5.68
N MET A 173 7.71 18.55 -5.81
CA MET A 173 8.58 18.83 -6.96
C MET A 173 8.26 17.87 -8.12
N PRO A 174 7.87 18.38 -9.32
CA PRO A 174 7.49 17.52 -10.44
C PRO A 174 8.66 16.65 -10.92
N SER A 175 8.39 15.35 -11.07
CA SER A 175 9.29 14.40 -11.73
C SER A 175 9.10 14.44 -13.26
N PRO A 176 10.16 14.23 -14.07
CA PRO A 176 10.04 14.02 -15.52
C PRO A 176 9.40 12.68 -15.95
N LYS A 177 8.66 12.01 -15.05
CA LYS A 177 8.18 10.63 -15.17
C LYS A 177 6.71 10.56 -14.79
#